data_AF-M7MRA9-F1
#
_entry.id   AF-M7MRA9-F1
#
_cell.length_a   1.000
_cell.length_b   1.000
_cell.length_c   1.000
_cell.angle_alpha   90.00
_cell.angle_beta   90.00
_cell.angle_gamma   90.00
#
_symmetry.space_group_name_H-M   'P 1'
#
loop_
_entity.id
_entity.type
_entity.pdbx_description
1 polymer ?
#
loop_
_entity_poly.entity_id
_entity_poly.type
_entity_poly.pdbx_seq_one_letter_code
_entity_poly.pdbx_strand_id
1 'polypeptide(L)'
;MPHGRRALATETTRGGYLARGARQPIAFMTVSTVDSTSQLPDKVSDIFDPMRWRMVEGFDLEDMTYHRQVERDDSGRILRDLPCVRVAFNRPEVRNAFRPGTVDELYRVLDHARMSSDVATVLLTGNGPSPKDGGHSFCSGGDQRIRGRDGYRYAEGETADSIDPARAGRLHILEVQRLMRTMPKVVIAVVNGWAAGGGHSLHVVSDLSIASKQHGKFKQTDATVGSFDAGYGSALLARQVGQKNARSIFFLAREHSAEDMVAMGAVNEAVDHERLEDVALEYAADIAKQSPQAIRMLKFAFNMADDGLAGQQVFAGEATRMGYMTDEAVEGRDAFLEKRDPDWSAHPYYF
;
A
#
# COMPACT_ATOMS: atom_id res chain seq x y z
N MET A 1 -61.81 24.18 49.61
CA MET A 1 -62.32 25.56 49.63
C MET A 1 -61.18 26.51 49.19
N PRO A 2 -61.49 27.62 48.50
CA PRO A 2 -60.71 28.12 47.35
C PRO A 2 -60.03 29.49 47.63
N HIS A 3 -59.30 30.15 46.73
CA HIS A 3 -59.69 30.81 45.47
C HIS A 3 -58.41 31.32 44.74
N GLY A 4 -58.36 31.57 43.42
CA GLY A 4 -59.35 31.34 42.36
C GLY A 4 -58.88 31.90 40.99
N ARG A 5 -59.38 31.27 39.91
CA ARG A 5 -59.91 31.84 38.63
C ARG A 5 -59.24 33.10 38.04
N ARG A 6 -58.99 33.18 36.73
CA ARG A 6 -59.98 32.99 35.63
C ARG A 6 -59.39 32.42 34.33
N ALA A 7 -60.28 31.84 33.52
CA ALA A 7 -60.08 31.45 32.12
C ALA A 7 -61.03 32.25 31.20
N LEU A 8 -60.89 32.05 29.87
CA LEU A 8 -61.84 32.14 28.72
C LEU A 8 -60.97 32.43 27.45
N ALA A 9 -60.94 31.63 26.38
CA ALA A 9 -62.00 31.27 25.39
C ALA A 9 -62.51 32.52 24.63
N THR A 10 -62.69 32.61 23.30
CA THR A 10 -63.10 31.70 22.19
C THR A 10 -62.54 32.23 20.83
N GLU A 11 -62.29 31.46 19.74
CA GLU A 11 -63.23 30.98 18.67
C GLU A 11 -64.02 32.11 17.93
N THR A 12 -64.20 32.21 16.59
CA THR A 12 -63.92 31.30 15.43
C THR A 12 -64.00 32.00 14.02
N THR A 13 -63.12 31.69 13.03
CA THR A 13 -63.30 31.84 11.52
C THR A 13 -63.56 33.25 10.89
N ARG A 14 -63.28 33.63 9.61
CA ARG A 14 -63.39 32.97 8.28
C ARG A 14 -62.86 33.88 7.12
N GLY A 15 -62.37 33.31 6.00
CA GLY A 15 -62.25 33.96 4.65
C GLY A 15 -60.95 34.76 4.35
N GLY A 16 -60.38 34.76 3.13
CA GLY A 16 -60.74 34.05 1.89
C GLY A 16 -59.70 34.16 0.75
N TYR A 17 -59.86 33.29 -0.26
CA TYR A 17 -59.21 33.17 -1.59
C TYR A 17 -58.14 34.16 -2.09
N LEU A 18 -57.06 33.61 -2.66
CA LEU A 18 -56.55 33.90 -4.03
C LEU A 18 -55.81 32.66 -4.60
N ALA A 19 -55.58 32.58 -5.91
CA ALA A 19 -55.49 31.29 -6.61
C ALA A 19 -54.31 31.10 -7.60
N ARG A 20 -54.12 29.81 -7.98
CA ARG A 20 -53.37 29.24 -9.14
C ARG A 20 -51.85 29.10 -9.03
N GLY A 21 -51.38 27.89 -9.36
CA GLY A 21 -49.97 27.53 -9.47
C GLY A 21 -49.76 26.01 -9.58
N ALA A 22 -50.37 25.35 -10.57
CA ALA A 22 -50.20 23.90 -10.75
C ALA A 22 -48.75 23.58 -11.15
N ARG A 23 -48.03 22.82 -10.32
CA ARG A 23 -46.73 22.23 -10.67
C ARG A 23 -46.95 20.82 -11.21
N GLN A 24 -46.42 20.55 -12.41
CA GLN A 24 -46.40 19.19 -12.97
C GLN A 24 -45.46 18.29 -12.14
N PRO A 25 -45.74 16.97 -12.07
CA PRO A 25 -44.82 16.03 -11.44
C PRO A 25 -43.55 15.93 -12.29
N ILE A 26 -42.39 16.14 -11.66
CA ILE A 26 -41.09 15.89 -12.28
C ILE A 26 -40.97 14.38 -12.47
N ALA A 27 -40.78 13.94 -13.70
CA ALA A 27 -40.50 12.54 -13.99
C ALA A 27 -39.17 12.16 -13.35
N PHE A 28 -39.20 11.25 -12.38
CA PHE A 28 -37.99 10.59 -11.91
C PHE A 28 -37.45 9.72 -13.05
N MET A 29 -36.41 10.21 -13.73
CA MET A 29 -35.53 9.32 -14.47
C MET A 29 -34.95 8.34 -13.46
N THR A 30 -35.34 7.08 -13.58
CA THR A 30 -34.60 5.96 -12.97
C THR A 30 -33.21 5.96 -13.61
N VAL A 31 -32.25 6.57 -12.92
CA VAL A 31 -30.83 6.28 -13.16
C VAL A 31 -30.70 4.77 -12.95
N SER A 32 -30.39 4.06 -14.02
CA SER A 32 -30.02 2.65 -13.93
C SER A 32 -28.83 2.56 -12.98
N THR A 33 -29.06 2.08 -11.76
CA THR A 33 -27.99 1.71 -10.86
C THR A 33 -27.29 0.51 -11.47
N VAL A 34 -26.29 0.78 -12.32
CA VAL A 34 -25.33 -0.22 -12.77
C VAL A 34 -24.77 -0.85 -11.51
N ASP A 35 -24.95 -2.17 -11.36
CA ASP A 35 -24.49 -2.89 -10.19
C ASP A 35 -22.96 -2.80 -10.14
N SER A 36 -22.44 -1.96 -9.26
CA SER A 36 -20.99 -1.71 -9.13
C SER A 36 -20.21 -2.98 -8.78
N THR A 37 -20.88 -4.04 -8.30
CA THR A 37 -20.27 -5.34 -8.03
C THR A 37 -19.95 -6.16 -9.31
N SER A 38 -20.45 -5.73 -10.47
CA SER A 38 -20.21 -6.36 -11.78
C SER A 38 -19.21 -5.62 -12.68
N GLN A 39 -18.84 -4.37 -12.35
CA GLN A 39 -17.87 -3.63 -13.15
C GLN A 39 -16.46 -4.23 -12.98
N LEU A 40 -15.75 -4.36 -14.10
CA LEU A 40 -14.34 -4.76 -14.15
C LEU A 40 -13.46 -3.51 -14.19
N PRO A 41 -12.28 -3.51 -13.54
CA PRO A 41 -11.26 -2.49 -13.74
C PRO A 41 -10.67 -2.57 -15.16
N ASP A 42 -10.11 -1.48 -15.66
CA ASP A 42 -9.42 -1.47 -16.95
C ASP A 42 -8.21 -2.43 -16.95
N LYS A 43 -7.89 -3.02 -18.11
CA LYS A 43 -6.71 -3.89 -18.22
C LYS A 43 -5.43 -3.06 -18.24
N VAL A 44 -4.87 -2.84 -17.04
CA VAL A 44 -3.68 -1.99 -16.81
C VAL A 44 -2.32 -2.67 -17.12
N SER A 45 -2.30 -4.00 -17.25
CA SER A 45 -1.12 -4.70 -17.79
C SER A 45 -1.43 -6.03 -18.46
N ASP A 46 -0.48 -6.57 -19.20
CA ASP A 46 -0.57 -7.89 -19.84
C ASP A 46 -0.78 -9.03 -18.83
N ILE A 47 -0.06 -9.00 -17.70
CA ILE A 47 -0.18 -9.92 -16.56
C ILE A 47 -1.42 -9.69 -15.66
N PHE A 48 -2.19 -8.63 -15.90
CA PHE A 48 -3.34 -8.28 -15.06
C PHE A 48 -4.63 -8.90 -15.60
N ASP A 49 -5.34 -9.63 -14.74
CA ASP A 49 -6.67 -10.16 -14.99
C ASP A 49 -7.74 -9.34 -14.25
N PRO A 50 -8.53 -8.50 -14.94
CA PRO A 50 -9.60 -7.73 -14.33
C PRO A 50 -10.63 -8.54 -13.53
N MET A 51 -10.83 -9.83 -13.83
CA MET A 51 -11.76 -10.67 -13.08
C MET A 51 -11.32 -10.89 -11.63
N ARG A 52 -10.02 -10.90 -11.35
CA ARG A 52 -9.45 -11.10 -10.02
C ARG A 52 -9.49 -9.86 -9.13
N TRP A 53 -9.88 -8.70 -9.68
CA TRP A 53 -9.71 -7.40 -9.03
C TRP A 53 -10.97 -6.54 -9.06
N ARG A 54 -11.07 -5.63 -8.09
CA ARG A 54 -11.93 -4.43 -8.13
C ARG A 54 -11.11 -3.20 -7.77
N MET A 55 -11.54 -2.02 -8.20
CA MET A 55 -10.98 -0.76 -7.70
C MET A 55 -11.24 -0.58 -6.20
N VAL A 56 -10.33 0.09 -5.50
CA VAL A 56 -10.59 0.59 -4.15
C VAL A 56 -11.17 2.00 -4.25
N GLU A 57 -12.38 2.19 -3.71
CA GLU A 57 -13.10 3.47 -3.73
C GLU A 57 -12.46 4.53 -2.82
N GLY A 58 -12.75 5.81 -3.08
CA GLY A 58 -12.21 6.94 -2.29
C GLY A 58 -10.79 7.37 -2.68
N PHE A 59 -10.28 6.86 -3.80
CA PHE A 59 -8.98 7.18 -4.36
C PHE A 59 -9.13 7.83 -5.73
N ASP A 60 -8.54 9.02 -5.85
CA ASP A 60 -8.28 9.71 -7.11
C ASP A 60 -6.75 9.65 -7.26
N LEU A 61 -6.29 8.92 -8.29
CA LEU A 61 -4.88 8.53 -8.49
C LEU A 61 -4.53 8.67 -9.98
N GLU A 62 -3.39 9.29 -10.25
CA GLU A 62 -2.85 9.47 -11.60
C GLU A 62 -1.66 8.52 -11.83
N ASP A 63 -0.69 8.58 -10.91
CA ASP A 63 0.61 7.91 -11.02
C ASP A 63 0.61 6.48 -10.46
N MET A 64 -0.47 6.07 -9.78
CA MET A 64 -0.64 4.77 -9.13
C MET A 64 -2.01 4.15 -9.47
N THR A 65 -2.09 2.82 -9.38
CA THR A 65 -3.38 2.11 -9.34
C THR A 65 -3.48 1.24 -8.09
N TYR A 66 -4.70 1.09 -7.56
CA TYR A 66 -4.95 0.42 -6.30
C TYR A 66 -6.21 -0.45 -6.36
N HIS A 67 -6.00 -1.76 -6.25
CA HIS A 67 -7.05 -2.77 -6.41
C HIS A 67 -7.14 -3.70 -5.21
N ARG A 68 -8.36 -4.18 -4.93
CA ARG A 68 -8.65 -5.24 -3.96
C ARG A 68 -8.92 -6.55 -4.69
N GLN A 69 -8.31 -7.64 -4.23
CA GLN A 69 -8.54 -8.97 -4.80
C GLN A 69 -9.97 -9.40 -4.45
N VAL A 70 -10.68 -10.01 -5.40
CA VAL A 70 -12.06 -10.48 -5.25
C VAL A 70 -12.22 -11.92 -5.70
N GLU A 71 -13.20 -12.60 -5.10
CA GLU A 71 -13.80 -13.80 -5.66
C GLU A 71 -15.06 -13.39 -6.42
N ARG A 72 -15.22 -13.88 -7.66
CA ARG A 72 -16.40 -13.61 -8.52
C ARG A 72 -17.08 -14.93 -8.90
N ASP A 73 -18.37 -14.88 -9.22
CA ASP A 73 -19.09 -15.99 -9.85
C ASP A 73 -18.93 -16.00 -11.38
N ASP A 74 -19.50 -17.03 -12.03
CA ASP A 74 -19.50 -17.19 -13.49
C ASP A 74 -20.19 -16.03 -14.25
N SER A 75 -20.98 -15.20 -13.57
CA SER A 75 -21.59 -13.99 -14.15
C SER A 75 -20.71 -12.74 -14.03
N GLY A 76 -19.55 -12.85 -13.36
CA GLY A 76 -18.63 -11.75 -13.09
C GLY A 76 -19.03 -10.91 -11.88
N ARG A 77 -20.02 -11.32 -11.09
CA ARG A 77 -20.43 -10.60 -9.88
C ARG A 77 -19.48 -10.92 -8.72
N ILE A 78 -19.06 -9.89 -7.99
CA ILE A 78 -18.24 -10.07 -6.77
C ILE A 78 -19.05 -10.78 -5.68
N LEU A 79 -18.51 -11.91 -5.20
CA LEU A 79 -19.02 -12.68 -4.08
C LEU A 79 -18.46 -12.17 -2.74
N ARG A 80 -17.16 -11.88 -2.70
CA ARG A 80 -16.45 -11.31 -1.54
C ARG A 80 -15.08 -10.75 -1.93
N ASP A 81 -14.54 -9.93 -1.04
CA ASP A 81 -13.13 -9.57 -1.05
C ASP A 81 -12.25 -10.71 -0.52
N LEU A 82 -11.02 -10.79 -1.05
CA LEU A 82 -9.95 -11.65 -0.57
C LEU A 82 -8.85 -10.79 0.10
N PRO A 83 -8.03 -11.33 1.02
CA PRO A 83 -7.14 -10.53 1.88
C PRO A 83 -5.85 -10.06 1.19
N CYS A 84 -5.91 -9.73 -0.10
CA CYS A 84 -4.79 -9.24 -0.90
C CYS A 84 -5.16 -7.94 -1.63
N VAL A 85 -4.22 -7.01 -1.75
CA VAL A 85 -4.34 -5.81 -2.58
C VAL A 85 -3.19 -5.71 -3.57
N ARG A 86 -3.44 -5.09 -4.73
CA ARG A 86 -2.44 -4.77 -5.75
C ARG A 86 -2.25 -3.26 -5.80
N VAL A 87 -1.04 -2.83 -5.51
CA VAL A 87 -0.56 -1.44 -5.62
C VAL A 87 0.44 -1.41 -6.76
N ALA A 88 0.19 -0.60 -7.80
CA ALA A 88 1.07 -0.59 -8.97
C ALA A 88 1.37 0.81 -9.49
N PHE A 89 2.64 1.06 -9.84
CA PHE A 89 3.05 2.25 -10.57
C PHE A 89 2.33 2.33 -11.92
N ASN A 90 1.91 3.54 -12.31
CA ASN A 90 1.07 3.78 -13.48
C ASN A 90 1.67 4.81 -14.45
N ARG A 91 2.99 4.79 -14.62
CA ARG A 91 3.75 5.68 -15.54
C ARG A 91 4.63 4.86 -16.51
N PRO A 92 4.10 3.84 -17.20
CA PRO A 92 4.90 2.89 -17.97
C PRO A 92 5.67 3.55 -19.13
N GLU A 93 5.12 4.64 -19.68
CA GLU A 93 5.71 5.46 -20.72
C GLU A 93 6.98 6.22 -20.30
N VAL A 94 7.31 6.24 -19.01
CA VAL A 94 8.62 6.65 -18.47
C VAL A 94 9.23 5.56 -17.55
N ARG A 95 8.97 4.29 -17.87
CA ARG A 95 9.47 3.11 -17.14
C ARG A 95 9.12 3.13 -15.65
N ASN A 96 7.91 3.59 -15.30
CA ASN A 96 7.42 3.66 -13.93
C ASN A 96 8.38 4.43 -13.00
N ALA A 97 8.94 5.54 -13.50
CA ALA A 97 9.75 6.46 -12.69
C ALA A 97 8.85 7.29 -11.77
N PHE A 98 9.16 7.35 -10.47
CA PHE A 98 8.38 8.11 -9.49
C PHE A 98 8.78 9.60 -9.48
N ARG A 99 7.78 10.48 -9.55
CA ARG A 99 7.86 11.91 -9.18
C ARG A 99 7.28 12.09 -7.76
N PRO A 100 7.41 13.27 -7.11
CA PRO A 100 6.85 13.48 -5.77
C PRO A 100 5.37 13.13 -5.62
N GLY A 101 4.52 13.43 -6.61
CA GLY A 101 3.12 13.01 -6.63
C GLY A 101 2.94 11.49 -6.56
N THR A 102 3.68 10.73 -7.37
CA THR A 102 3.75 9.26 -7.31
C THR A 102 4.07 8.75 -5.91
N VAL A 103 5.00 9.40 -5.20
CA VAL A 103 5.41 8.99 -3.85
C VAL A 103 4.33 9.30 -2.81
N ASP A 104 3.67 10.45 -2.92
CA ASP A 104 2.55 10.82 -2.04
C ASP A 104 1.34 9.88 -2.24
N GLU A 105 1.02 9.53 -3.49
CA GLU A 105 0.00 8.52 -3.84
C GLU A 105 0.37 7.13 -3.30
N LEU A 106 1.60 6.67 -3.57
CA LEU A 106 2.11 5.38 -3.11
C LEU A 106 2.07 5.26 -1.57
N TYR A 107 2.45 6.33 -0.86
CA TYR A 107 2.32 6.38 0.60
C TYR A 107 0.85 6.29 1.03
N ARG A 108 -0.05 7.07 0.41
CA ARG A 108 -1.48 7.10 0.74
C ARG A 108 -2.17 5.74 0.56
N VAL A 109 -1.90 5.03 -0.54
CA VAL A 109 -2.50 3.70 -0.79
C VAL A 109 -1.90 2.62 0.10
N LEU A 110 -0.60 2.67 0.38
CA LEU A 110 0.04 1.74 1.32
C LEU A 110 -0.39 1.97 2.76
N ASP A 111 -0.65 3.21 3.18
CA ASP A 111 -1.11 3.51 4.53
C ASP A 111 -2.58 3.12 4.73
N HIS A 112 -3.42 3.31 3.71
CA HIS A 112 -4.75 2.71 3.69
C HIS A 112 -4.67 1.17 3.78
N ALA A 113 -3.86 0.54 2.92
CA ALA A 113 -3.65 -0.91 2.95
C ALA A 113 -3.14 -1.40 4.32
N ARG A 114 -2.29 -0.63 5.01
CA ARG A 114 -1.84 -0.90 6.39
C ARG A 114 -3.01 -0.91 7.38
N MET A 115 -3.98 -0.01 7.22
CA MET A 115 -5.11 0.18 8.14
C MET A 115 -6.33 -0.71 7.87
N SER A 116 -6.52 -1.24 6.66
CA SER A 116 -7.64 -2.16 6.34
C SER A 116 -7.50 -3.48 7.11
N SER A 117 -8.35 -3.77 8.09
CA SER A 117 -8.21 -4.97 8.97
C SER A 117 -8.40 -6.31 8.25
N ASP A 118 -8.93 -6.29 7.03
CA ASP A 118 -9.29 -7.42 6.18
C ASP A 118 -8.29 -7.69 5.03
N VAL A 119 -7.16 -6.97 5.01
CA VAL A 119 -6.04 -7.17 4.07
C VAL A 119 -4.84 -7.76 4.82
N ALA A 120 -4.25 -8.86 4.33
CA ALA A 120 -3.06 -9.50 4.88
C ALA A 120 -1.79 -9.21 4.07
N THR A 121 -1.90 -9.13 2.75
CA THR A 121 -0.77 -9.03 1.82
C THR A 121 -0.93 -7.87 0.84
N VAL A 122 0.17 -7.19 0.53
CA VAL A 122 0.28 -6.17 -0.52
C VAL A 122 1.18 -6.69 -1.64
N LEU A 123 0.67 -6.74 -2.87
CA LEU A 123 1.49 -6.90 -4.07
C LEU A 123 1.88 -5.50 -4.57
N LEU A 124 3.17 -5.20 -4.59
CA LEU A 124 3.72 -3.98 -5.18
C LEU A 124 4.28 -4.30 -6.57
N THR A 125 3.77 -3.68 -7.62
CA THR A 125 4.18 -3.96 -9.02
C THR A 125 4.21 -2.69 -9.90
N GLY A 126 4.38 -2.86 -11.21
CA GLY A 126 4.23 -1.78 -12.19
C GLY A 126 3.24 -2.15 -13.30
N ASN A 127 2.38 -1.22 -13.70
CA ASN A 127 1.56 -1.34 -14.89
C ASN A 127 2.42 -1.21 -16.16
N GLY A 128 1.87 -1.58 -17.31
CA GLY A 128 2.57 -1.59 -18.60
C GLY A 128 2.21 -2.80 -19.47
N PRO A 129 2.90 -3.05 -20.60
CA PRO A 129 4.12 -2.39 -21.04
C PRO A 129 3.94 -0.91 -21.43
N SER A 130 5.06 -0.21 -21.62
CA SER A 130 5.10 1.14 -22.17
C SER A 130 4.35 1.24 -23.51
N PRO A 131 3.38 2.17 -23.66
CA PRO A 131 2.70 2.39 -24.94
C PRO A 131 3.62 3.00 -26.01
N LYS A 132 4.81 3.49 -25.66
CA LYS A 132 5.77 4.09 -26.60
C LYS A 132 6.59 3.04 -27.36
N ASP A 133 6.86 1.89 -26.74
CA ASP A 133 7.87 0.93 -27.25
C ASP A 133 7.70 -0.52 -26.76
N GLY A 134 6.62 -0.85 -26.05
CA GLY A 134 6.35 -2.21 -25.58
C GLY A 134 7.26 -2.70 -24.43
N GLY A 135 8.10 -1.85 -23.84
CA GLY A 135 9.01 -2.25 -22.77
C GLY A 135 8.37 -2.22 -21.37
N HIS A 136 8.54 -3.31 -20.61
CA HIS A 136 8.04 -3.47 -19.23
C HIS A 136 8.93 -2.81 -18.17
N SER A 137 8.32 -2.39 -17.06
CA SER A 137 9.01 -1.84 -15.90
C SER A 137 8.26 -2.13 -14.61
N PHE A 138 8.97 -2.58 -13.59
CA PHE A 138 8.50 -2.48 -12.22
C PHE A 138 8.57 -1.00 -11.79
N CYS A 139 9.79 -0.47 -11.68
CA CYS A 139 10.07 0.91 -11.34
C CYS A 139 11.53 1.25 -11.71
N SER A 140 11.76 2.38 -12.37
CA SER A 140 13.10 2.86 -12.75
C SER A 140 13.74 3.85 -11.76
N GLY A 141 13.10 4.09 -10.60
CA GLY A 141 13.56 5.01 -9.58
C GLY A 141 12.98 6.42 -9.73
N GLY A 142 13.67 7.41 -9.19
CA GLY A 142 13.20 8.80 -9.21
C GLY A 142 13.32 9.43 -10.60
N ASP A 143 12.26 10.12 -11.03
CA ASP A 143 12.18 10.80 -12.33
C ASP A 143 13.22 11.92 -12.41
N GLN A 144 14.29 11.69 -13.18
CA GLN A 144 15.42 12.62 -13.26
C GLN A 144 15.03 13.97 -13.90
N ARG A 145 13.90 14.05 -14.61
CA ARG A 145 13.41 15.29 -15.25
C ARG A 145 13.03 16.37 -14.24
N ILE A 146 12.70 15.98 -13.01
CA ILE A 146 12.31 16.88 -11.91
C ILE A 146 13.29 16.84 -10.72
N ARG A 147 14.50 16.29 -10.92
CA ARG A 147 15.57 16.27 -9.91
C ARG A 147 16.31 17.61 -9.87
N GLY A 148 16.16 18.34 -8.77
CA GLY A 148 16.92 19.55 -8.46
C GLY A 148 18.20 19.29 -7.64
N ARG A 149 18.84 20.37 -7.18
CA ARG A 149 20.04 20.31 -6.32
C ARG A 149 19.77 19.72 -4.93
N ASP A 150 18.53 19.76 -4.49
CA ASP A 150 18.06 19.46 -3.13
C ASP A 150 17.11 18.25 -3.06
N GLY A 151 16.89 17.55 -4.18
CA GLY A 151 16.03 16.37 -4.26
C GLY A 151 15.08 16.40 -5.45
N TYR A 152 14.06 15.54 -5.43
CA TYR A 152 13.00 15.52 -6.44
C TYR A 152 11.94 16.58 -6.10
N ARG A 153 11.58 17.43 -7.06
CA ARG A 153 10.70 18.59 -6.86
C ARG A 153 9.31 18.37 -7.45
N TYR A 154 8.31 19.01 -6.83
CA TYR A 154 6.96 19.09 -7.38
C TYR A 154 6.98 19.98 -8.62
N ALA A 155 6.21 19.58 -9.62
CA ALA A 155 6.06 20.28 -10.89
C ALA A 155 4.62 20.12 -11.37
N GLU A 156 4.06 21.16 -11.99
CA GLU A 156 2.70 21.09 -12.57
C GLU A 156 2.68 20.32 -13.91
N GLY A 157 3.85 20.13 -14.54
CA GLY A 157 4.03 19.33 -15.74
C GLY A 157 5.14 18.28 -15.61
N GLU A 158 5.56 17.73 -16.75
CA GLU A 158 6.57 16.65 -16.82
C GLU A 158 8.02 17.13 -16.96
N THR A 159 8.27 18.44 -17.07
CA THR A 159 9.61 19.02 -17.31
C THR A 159 10.04 19.98 -16.21
N ALA A 160 11.36 20.18 -16.11
CA ALA A 160 11.99 21.07 -15.13
C ALA A 160 11.47 22.52 -15.18
N ASP A 161 10.96 22.98 -16.32
CA ASP A 161 10.43 24.34 -16.51
C ASP A 161 9.16 24.61 -15.70
N SER A 162 8.48 23.55 -15.25
CA SER A 162 7.23 23.61 -14.46
C SER A 162 7.43 23.36 -12.96
N ILE A 163 8.68 23.35 -12.49
CA ILE A 163 9.04 23.20 -11.07
C ILE A 163 8.67 24.47 -10.29
N ASP A 164 7.97 24.32 -9.17
CA ASP A 164 7.78 25.40 -8.19
C ASP A 164 9.14 25.71 -7.52
N PRO A 165 9.73 26.90 -7.72
CA PRO A 165 11.03 27.24 -7.14
C PRO A 165 10.95 27.43 -5.61
N ALA A 166 9.78 27.77 -5.06
CA ALA A 166 9.56 28.03 -3.64
C ALA A 166 9.40 26.75 -2.81
N ARG A 167 9.13 25.60 -3.44
CA ARG A 167 9.11 24.29 -2.79
C ARG A 167 10.48 23.62 -2.88
N ALA A 168 11.02 23.25 -1.72
CA ALA A 168 12.24 22.45 -1.63
C ALA A 168 12.04 21.05 -2.22
N GLY A 169 13.13 20.47 -2.74
CA GLY A 169 13.17 19.07 -3.14
C GLY A 169 12.96 18.12 -1.97
N ARG A 170 12.41 16.93 -2.24
CA ARG A 170 12.23 15.86 -1.27
C ARG A 170 12.94 14.57 -1.73
N LEU A 171 13.27 13.73 -0.75
CA LEU A 171 13.74 12.35 -0.93
C LEU A 171 12.80 11.37 -0.19
N HIS A 172 11.50 11.69 -0.18
CA HIS A 172 10.51 11.05 0.70
C HIS A 172 10.06 9.66 0.27
N ILE A 173 10.64 9.07 -0.77
CA ILE A 173 10.51 7.62 -0.99
C ILE A 173 11.06 6.84 0.23
N LEU A 174 11.96 7.43 1.02
CA LEU A 174 12.39 6.90 2.30
C LEU A 174 11.26 6.79 3.34
N GLU A 175 10.19 7.61 3.25
CA GLU A 175 8.98 7.49 4.07
C GLU A 175 8.18 6.24 3.66
N VAL A 176 8.05 6.00 2.35
CA VAL A 176 7.45 4.77 1.79
C VAL A 176 8.25 3.52 2.18
N GLN A 177 9.58 3.54 2.06
CA GLN A 177 10.43 2.41 2.50
C GLN A 177 10.21 2.07 3.98
N ARG A 178 10.11 3.08 4.86
CA ARG A 178 9.78 2.86 6.27
C ARG A 178 8.37 2.32 6.47
N LEU A 179 7.38 2.80 5.73
CA LEU A 179 6.00 2.31 5.79
C LEU A 179 5.89 0.83 5.38
N MET A 180 6.59 0.43 4.32
CA MET A 180 6.69 -0.98 3.90
C MET A 180 7.35 -1.85 4.99
N ARG A 181 8.46 -1.37 5.56
CA ARG A 181 9.21 -2.09 6.61
C ARG A 181 8.39 -2.25 7.90
N THR A 182 7.65 -1.23 8.34
CA THR A 182 6.98 -1.23 9.65
C THR A 182 5.49 -1.57 9.62
N MET A 183 4.86 -1.70 8.44
CA MET A 183 3.48 -2.21 8.40
C MET A 183 3.39 -3.68 8.86
N PRO A 184 2.32 -4.07 9.59
CA PRO A 184 2.16 -5.42 10.15
C PRO A 184 1.69 -6.46 9.12
N LYS A 185 2.12 -6.30 7.86
CA LYS A 185 1.61 -7.01 6.67
C LYS A 185 2.76 -7.35 5.74
N VAL A 186 2.62 -8.43 4.98
CA VAL A 186 3.65 -8.84 4.01
C VAL A 186 3.52 -8.00 2.74
N VAL A 187 4.61 -7.42 2.29
CA VAL A 187 4.74 -6.71 1.01
C VAL A 187 5.59 -7.54 0.07
N ILE A 188 5.03 -7.93 -1.07
CA ILE A 188 5.69 -8.71 -2.11
C ILE A 188 5.96 -7.79 -3.29
N ALA A 189 7.23 -7.60 -3.67
CA ALA A 189 7.56 -6.96 -4.94
C ALA A 189 7.37 -7.96 -6.09
N VAL A 190 6.47 -7.63 -7.00
CA VAL A 190 6.15 -8.43 -8.18
C VAL A 190 6.82 -7.75 -9.37
N VAL A 191 8.07 -8.15 -9.64
CA VAL A 191 8.99 -7.46 -10.56
C VAL A 191 8.73 -7.92 -12.00
N ASN A 192 7.83 -7.21 -12.67
CA ASN A 192 7.34 -7.50 -14.02
C ASN A 192 8.21 -6.92 -15.16
N GLY A 193 9.33 -6.27 -14.83
CA GLY A 193 10.15 -5.56 -15.82
C GLY A 193 11.44 -5.00 -15.21
N TRP A 194 11.92 -3.88 -15.75
CA TRP A 194 13.02 -3.11 -15.15
C TRP A 194 12.75 -2.69 -13.69
N ALA A 195 13.66 -3.08 -12.79
CA ALA A 195 13.82 -2.58 -11.43
C ALA A 195 15.18 -1.88 -11.32
N ALA A 196 15.19 -0.54 -11.36
CA ALA A 196 16.41 0.25 -11.42
C ALA A 196 16.43 1.43 -10.43
N GLY A 197 17.63 1.87 -10.04
CA GLY A 197 17.81 2.99 -9.10
C GLY A 197 17.03 2.80 -7.79
N GLY A 198 16.28 3.82 -7.39
CA GLY A 198 15.36 3.72 -6.24
C GLY A 198 14.24 2.67 -6.39
N GLY A 199 13.89 2.26 -7.61
CA GLY A 199 12.98 1.14 -7.87
C GLY A 199 13.59 -0.20 -7.50
N HIS A 200 14.90 -0.37 -7.69
CA HIS A 200 15.64 -1.51 -7.14
C HIS A 200 15.62 -1.50 -5.60
N SER A 201 15.77 -0.34 -4.96
CA SER A 201 15.68 -0.22 -3.50
C SER A 201 14.29 -0.57 -2.95
N LEU A 202 13.21 -0.27 -3.67
CA LEU A 202 11.84 -0.65 -3.29
C LEU A 202 11.61 -2.16 -3.38
N HIS A 203 12.21 -2.81 -4.38
CA HIS A 203 12.28 -4.27 -4.44
C HIS A 203 13.02 -4.83 -3.22
N VAL A 204 14.20 -4.29 -2.89
CA VAL A 204 15.04 -4.74 -1.76
C VAL A 204 14.37 -4.61 -0.39
N VAL A 205 13.55 -3.57 -0.15
CA VAL A 205 12.87 -3.35 1.13
C VAL A 205 11.52 -4.08 1.26
N SER A 206 11.05 -4.72 0.20
CA SER A 206 9.88 -5.62 0.27
C SER A 206 10.25 -6.88 1.04
N ASP A 207 9.29 -7.50 1.75
CA ASP A 207 9.56 -8.69 2.56
C ASP A 207 9.88 -9.91 1.69
N LEU A 208 9.28 -9.97 0.50
CA LEU A 208 9.48 -11.00 -0.53
C LEU A 208 9.55 -10.36 -1.92
N SER A 209 10.10 -11.09 -2.89
CA SER A 209 10.16 -10.67 -4.29
C SER A 209 10.00 -11.85 -5.25
N ILE A 210 9.14 -11.69 -6.25
CA ILE A 210 8.95 -12.65 -7.36
C ILE A 210 9.17 -11.88 -8.67
N ALA A 211 9.84 -12.47 -9.66
CA ALA A 211 10.26 -11.75 -10.86
C ALA A 211 9.95 -12.48 -12.16
N SER A 212 9.62 -11.72 -13.22
CA SER A 212 9.49 -12.22 -14.58
C SER A 212 10.83 -12.73 -15.11
N LYS A 213 10.92 -13.98 -15.59
CA LYS A 213 12.12 -14.50 -16.28
C LYS A 213 12.43 -13.73 -17.55
N GLN A 214 11.39 -13.39 -18.32
CA GLN A 214 11.50 -12.79 -19.64
C GLN A 214 11.85 -11.29 -19.58
N HIS A 215 11.38 -10.58 -18.54
CA HIS A 215 11.42 -9.12 -18.49
C HIS A 215 12.00 -8.55 -17.19
N GLY A 216 12.10 -9.34 -16.11
CA GLY A 216 12.70 -8.95 -14.84
C GLY A 216 14.19 -8.63 -14.99
N LYS A 217 14.51 -7.33 -14.92
CA LYS A 217 15.86 -6.80 -15.16
C LYS A 217 16.25 -5.86 -14.03
N PHE A 218 17.30 -6.21 -13.32
CA PHE A 218 17.74 -5.51 -12.10
C PHE A 218 19.01 -4.74 -12.40
N LYS A 219 19.03 -3.43 -12.10
CA LYS A 219 20.20 -2.59 -12.36
C LYS A 219 20.28 -1.42 -11.40
N GLN A 220 21.26 -1.45 -10.48
CA GLN A 220 21.49 -0.31 -9.60
C GLN A 220 22.26 0.79 -10.34
N THR A 221 21.57 1.87 -10.69
CA THR A 221 22.07 2.98 -11.51
C THR A 221 22.44 4.22 -10.69
N ASP A 222 22.27 4.19 -9.36
CA ASP A 222 22.54 5.30 -8.45
C ASP A 222 23.91 5.98 -8.74
N ALA A 223 24.99 5.21 -8.70
CA ALA A 223 26.34 5.74 -8.93
C ALA A 223 26.53 6.30 -10.34
N THR A 224 25.81 5.76 -11.35
CA THR A 224 25.83 6.26 -12.74
C THR A 224 25.28 7.69 -12.86
N VAL A 225 24.36 8.08 -11.98
CA VAL A 225 23.73 9.42 -11.97
C VAL A 225 24.14 10.28 -10.77
N GLY A 226 25.23 9.91 -10.08
CA GLY A 226 25.69 10.64 -8.89
C GLY A 226 24.65 10.67 -7.76
N SER A 227 24.02 9.53 -7.50
CA SER A 227 23.06 9.25 -6.42
C SER A 227 23.57 8.08 -5.57
N PHE A 228 22.93 7.81 -4.43
CA PHE A 228 23.14 6.62 -3.61
C PHE A 228 21.98 6.42 -2.62
N ASP A 229 21.41 5.21 -2.59
CA ASP A 229 20.65 4.70 -1.44
C ASP A 229 21.62 3.99 -0.48
N ALA A 230 22.13 4.73 0.51
CA ALA A 230 22.97 4.20 1.59
C ALA A 230 22.18 3.60 2.77
N GLY A 231 20.85 3.46 2.62
CA GLY A 231 19.95 2.88 3.62
C GLY A 231 19.59 1.44 3.26
N TYR A 232 18.29 1.14 3.19
CA TYR A 232 17.81 -0.19 2.85
C TYR A 232 18.30 -0.64 1.46
N GLY A 233 18.40 0.26 0.47
CA GLY A 233 18.76 -0.10 -0.90
C GLY A 233 20.11 -0.81 -1.05
N SER A 234 21.08 -0.53 -0.16
CA SER A 234 22.42 -1.14 -0.17
C SER A 234 22.75 -1.98 1.06
N ALA A 235 22.39 -1.53 2.27
CA ALA A 235 22.73 -2.24 3.51
C ALA A 235 21.86 -3.49 3.70
N LEU A 236 20.55 -3.41 3.44
CA LEU A 236 19.64 -4.56 3.51
C LEU A 236 19.88 -5.52 2.33
N LEU A 237 20.19 -5.00 1.13
CA LEU A 237 20.65 -5.84 0.02
C LEU A 237 21.87 -6.71 0.43
N ALA A 238 22.82 -6.15 1.20
CA ALA A 238 23.96 -6.92 1.70
C ALA A 238 23.61 -7.99 2.75
N ARG A 239 22.41 -7.95 3.36
CA ARG A 239 21.86 -9.05 4.18
C ARG A 239 21.25 -10.16 3.33
N GLN A 240 20.70 -9.84 2.17
CA GLN A 240 20.10 -10.77 1.21
C GLN A 240 21.17 -11.50 0.40
N VAL A 241 22.04 -10.76 -0.32
CA VAL A 241 22.99 -11.32 -1.29
C VAL A 241 24.44 -11.42 -0.80
N GLY A 242 24.69 -10.98 0.43
CA GLY A 242 26.04 -10.88 1.00
C GLY A 242 26.85 -9.68 0.47
N GLN A 243 27.90 -9.34 1.22
CA GLN A 243 28.70 -8.12 1.01
C GLN A 243 29.36 -8.00 -0.37
N LYS A 244 29.80 -9.11 -0.99
CA LYS A 244 30.48 -9.09 -2.30
C LYS A 244 29.51 -8.76 -3.43
N ASN A 245 28.35 -9.42 -3.48
CA ASN A 245 27.36 -9.22 -4.52
C ASN A 245 26.72 -7.83 -4.42
N ALA A 246 26.31 -7.40 -3.22
CA ALA A 246 25.72 -6.07 -3.01
C ALA A 246 26.66 -4.95 -3.47
N ARG A 247 27.97 -5.04 -3.15
CA ARG A 247 28.99 -4.10 -3.64
C ARG A 247 29.18 -4.17 -5.15
N SER A 248 29.17 -5.37 -5.73
CA SER A 248 29.26 -5.56 -7.19
C SER A 248 28.09 -4.90 -7.93
N ILE A 249 26.87 -5.11 -7.44
CA ILE A 249 25.63 -4.52 -7.99
C ILE A 249 25.72 -2.99 -8.02
N PHE A 250 26.09 -2.36 -6.89
CA PHE A 250 26.21 -0.90 -6.78
C PHE A 250 27.43 -0.32 -7.54
N PHE A 251 28.61 -0.93 -7.45
CA PHE A 251 29.84 -0.35 -7.99
C PHE A 251 30.02 -0.58 -9.50
N LEU A 252 29.48 -1.68 -10.04
CA LEU A 252 29.60 -2.00 -11.47
C LEU A 252 28.36 -1.59 -12.28
N ALA A 253 27.25 -1.29 -11.61
CA ALA A 253 25.97 -0.90 -12.23
C ALA A 253 25.56 -1.83 -13.40
N ARG A 254 25.82 -3.14 -13.25
CA ARG A 254 25.51 -4.15 -14.26
C ARG A 254 24.04 -4.53 -14.22
N GLU A 255 23.55 -4.98 -15.37
CA GLU A 255 22.24 -5.63 -15.47
C GLU A 255 22.35 -7.07 -14.97
N HIS A 256 21.35 -7.50 -14.21
CA HIS A 256 21.15 -8.86 -13.74
C HIS A 256 19.74 -9.32 -14.13
N SER A 257 19.61 -10.59 -14.51
CA SER A 257 18.32 -11.23 -14.76
C SER A 257 17.60 -11.59 -13.45
N ALA A 258 16.32 -11.98 -13.57
CA ALA A 258 15.59 -12.60 -12.46
C ALA A 258 16.31 -13.84 -11.90
N GLU A 259 16.87 -14.70 -12.77
CA GLU A 259 17.57 -15.92 -12.35
C GLU A 259 18.90 -15.62 -11.66
N ASP A 260 19.64 -14.59 -12.09
CA ASP A 260 20.82 -14.09 -11.37
C ASP A 260 20.47 -13.62 -9.96
N MET A 261 19.35 -12.90 -9.80
CA MET A 261 18.91 -12.39 -8.50
C MET A 261 18.34 -13.48 -7.58
N VAL A 262 17.75 -14.55 -8.12
CA VAL A 262 17.42 -15.77 -7.36
C VAL A 262 18.71 -16.46 -6.90
N ALA A 263 19.67 -16.68 -7.79
CA ALA A 263 20.94 -17.33 -7.46
C ALA A 263 21.78 -16.53 -6.44
N MET A 264 21.65 -15.20 -6.42
CA MET A 264 22.27 -14.34 -5.41
C MET A 264 21.48 -14.25 -4.10
N GLY A 265 20.17 -14.52 -4.08
CA GLY A 265 19.31 -14.46 -2.89
C GLY A 265 18.52 -13.16 -2.69
N ALA A 266 18.39 -12.29 -3.69
CA ALA A 266 17.56 -11.08 -3.65
C ALA A 266 16.09 -11.33 -4.08
N VAL A 267 15.86 -12.34 -4.92
CA VAL A 267 14.53 -12.73 -5.42
C VAL A 267 14.22 -14.13 -4.93
N ASN A 268 12.99 -14.37 -4.47
CA ASN A 268 12.55 -15.68 -3.97
C ASN A 268 12.25 -16.66 -5.10
N GLU A 269 11.60 -16.20 -6.17
CA GLU A 269 11.28 -17.03 -7.33
C GLU A 269 11.34 -16.22 -8.63
N ALA A 270 11.85 -16.84 -9.69
CA ALA A 270 11.77 -16.32 -11.06
C ALA A 270 10.78 -17.20 -11.84
N VAL A 271 9.73 -16.59 -12.39
CA VAL A 271 8.60 -17.28 -13.03
C VAL A 271 8.33 -16.73 -14.43
N ASP A 272 7.62 -17.50 -15.25
CA ASP A 272 7.21 -17.03 -16.58
C ASP A 272 6.28 -15.83 -16.46
N HIS A 273 6.51 -14.81 -17.29
CA HIS A 273 5.87 -13.49 -17.20
C HIS A 273 4.34 -13.57 -17.12
N GLU A 274 3.74 -14.39 -17.98
CA GLU A 274 2.28 -14.60 -18.02
C GLU A 274 1.69 -15.18 -16.72
N ARG A 275 2.50 -15.89 -15.91
CA ARG A 275 2.11 -16.45 -14.60
C ARG A 275 2.51 -15.57 -13.42
N LEU A 276 3.15 -14.42 -13.65
CA LEU A 276 3.79 -13.64 -12.59
C LEU A 276 2.81 -13.17 -11.51
N GLU A 277 1.65 -12.64 -11.92
CA GLU A 277 0.62 -12.18 -10.97
C GLU A 277 -0.13 -13.35 -10.32
N ASP A 278 -0.26 -14.49 -11.03
CA ASP A 278 -0.86 -15.71 -10.49
C ASP A 278 -0.02 -16.30 -9.35
N VAL A 279 1.29 -16.45 -9.54
CA VAL A 279 2.19 -16.97 -8.47
C VAL A 279 2.29 -15.99 -7.30
N ALA A 280 2.23 -14.68 -7.56
CA ALA A 280 2.13 -13.69 -6.49
C ALA A 280 0.83 -13.81 -5.67
N LEU A 281 -0.28 -14.19 -6.31
CA LEU A 281 -1.55 -14.49 -5.65
C LEU A 281 -1.54 -15.85 -4.95
N GLU A 282 -0.83 -16.86 -5.45
CA GLU A 282 -0.56 -18.13 -4.75
C GLU A 282 0.18 -17.85 -3.42
N TYR A 283 1.26 -17.05 -3.46
CA TYR A 283 2.00 -16.59 -2.27
C TYR A 283 1.09 -15.83 -1.29
N ALA A 284 0.27 -14.89 -1.79
CA ALA A 284 -0.66 -14.13 -0.94
C ALA A 284 -1.71 -15.03 -0.27
N ALA A 285 -2.22 -16.05 -0.98
CA ALA A 285 -3.15 -17.04 -0.45
C ALA A 285 -2.50 -17.94 0.60
N ASP A 286 -1.23 -18.31 0.47
CA ASP A 286 -0.51 -19.11 1.46
C ASP A 286 -0.20 -18.32 2.74
N ILE A 287 0.12 -17.02 2.63
CA ILE A 287 0.23 -16.11 3.78
C ILE A 287 -1.12 -15.97 4.49
N ALA A 288 -2.22 -15.84 3.74
CA ALA A 288 -3.57 -15.71 4.28
C ALA A 288 -4.09 -16.94 5.04
N LYS A 289 -3.48 -18.12 4.85
CA LYS A 289 -3.76 -19.36 5.62
C LYS A 289 -3.06 -19.39 6.99
N GLN A 290 -2.11 -18.49 7.25
CA GLN A 290 -1.32 -18.48 8.49
C GLN A 290 -2.01 -17.64 9.59
N SER A 291 -1.57 -17.80 10.84
CA SER A 291 -2.00 -16.93 11.95
C SER A 291 -1.55 -15.47 11.69
N PRO A 292 -2.47 -14.49 11.60
CA PRO A 292 -2.12 -13.09 11.37
C PRO A 292 -1.28 -12.47 12.49
N GLN A 293 -1.39 -13.00 13.72
CA GLN A 293 -0.52 -12.62 14.83
C GLN A 293 0.89 -13.18 14.64
N ALA A 294 1.03 -14.45 14.25
CA ALA A 294 2.34 -15.05 14.02
C ALA A 294 3.09 -14.34 12.87
N ILE A 295 2.44 -14.09 11.73
CA ILE A 295 3.03 -13.36 10.59
C ILE A 295 3.53 -11.97 11.01
N ARG A 296 2.70 -11.22 11.75
CA ARG A 296 3.07 -9.88 12.25
C ARG A 296 4.28 -9.92 13.18
N MET A 297 4.29 -10.84 14.15
CA MET A 297 5.41 -10.98 15.08
C MET A 297 6.69 -11.45 14.38
N LEU A 298 6.58 -12.37 13.41
CA LEU A 298 7.73 -12.86 12.63
C LEU A 298 8.36 -11.75 11.79
N LYS A 299 7.56 -10.96 11.06
CA LYS A 299 8.06 -9.79 10.31
C LYS A 299 8.82 -8.83 11.22
N PHE A 300 8.26 -8.49 12.38
CA PHE A 300 8.91 -7.58 13.32
C PHE A 300 10.13 -8.20 14.03
N ALA A 301 10.19 -9.53 14.22
CA ALA A 301 11.36 -10.22 14.72
C ALA A 301 12.53 -10.19 13.72
N PHE A 302 12.26 -10.47 12.43
CA PHE A 302 13.28 -10.32 11.38
C PHE A 302 13.80 -8.88 11.28
N ASN A 303 12.90 -7.89 11.37
CA ASN A 303 13.28 -6.48 11.28
C ASN A 303 14.08 -6.01 12.52
N MET A 304 13.76 -6.47 13.73
CA MET A 304 14.46 -6.09 14.96
C MET A 304 15.97 -6.36 14.90
N ALA A 305 16.39 -7.45 14.25
CA ALA A 305 17.79 -7.84 14.16
C ALA A 305 18.68 -6.81 13.42
N ASP A 306 18.07 -5.96 12.57
CA ASP A 306 18.77 -4.95 11.77
C ASP A 306 18.37 -3.50 12.11
N ASP A 307 17.12 -3.27 12.50
CA ASP A 307 16.55 -1.91 12.64
C ASP A 307 16.80 -1.27 14.02
N GLY A 308 17.57 -1.94 14.90
CA GLY A 308 17.99 -1.42 16.20
C GLY A 308 16.83 -0.99 17.10
N LEU A 309 16.94 0.20 17.71
CA LEU A 309 15.90 0.73 18.61
C LEU A 309 14.54 0.92 17.92
N ALA A 310 14.52 1.23 16.61
CA ALA A 310 13.27 1.35 15.86
C ALA A 310 12.61 -0.02 15.67
N GLY A 311 13.39 -1.06 15.34
CA GLY A 311 12.90 -2.44 15.28
C GLY A 311 12.41 -2.94 16.64
N GLN A 312 13.15 -2.65 17.71
CA GLN A 312 12.73 -2.96 19.08
C GLN A 312 11.40 -2.26 19.43
N GLN A 313 11.24 -0.98 19.10
CA GLN A 313 10.00 -0.24 19.36
C GLN A 313 8.78 -0.89 18.69
N VAL A 314 8.90 -1.28 17.42
CA VAL A 314 7.79 -1.87 16.64
C VAL A 314 7.40 -3.24 17.19
N PHE A 315 8.38 -4.13 17.44
CA PHE A 315 8.11 -5.45 18.03
C PHE A 315 7.57 -5.35 19.46
N ALA A 316 8.19 -4.52 20.31
CA ALA A 316 7.77 -4.35 21.70
C ALA A 316 6.36 -3.73 21.79
N GLY A 317 5.96 -2.88 20.85
CA GLY A 317 4.59 -2.37 20.75
C GLY A 317 3.54 -3.48 20.58
N GLU A 318 3.85 -4.50 19.77
CA GLU A 318 2.97 -5.68 19.63
C GLU A 318 3.08 -6.66 20.81
N ALA A 319 4.24 -6.76 21.47
CA ALA A 319 4.36 -7.47 22.74
C ALA A 319 3.48 -6.83 23.83
N THR A 320 3.46 -5.50 23.93
CA THR A 320 2.55 -4.74 24.80
C THR A 320 1.08 -5.00 24.43
N ARG A 321 0.75 -5.07 23.13
CA ARG A 321 -0.62 -5.43 22.69
C ARG A 321 -1.02 -6.82 23.17
N MET A 322 -0.13 -7.81 23.09
CA MET A 322 -0.39 -9.16 23.61
C MET A 322 -0.53 -9.15 25.15
N GLY A 323 0.29 -8.36 25.85
CA GLY A 323 0.14 -8.14 27.29
C GLY A 323 -1.23 -7.56 27.67
N TYR A 324 -1.73 -6.58 26.89
CA TYR A 324 -3.06 -5.98 27.10
C TYR A 324 -4.25 -6.94 26.89
N MET A 325 -4.00 -8.16 26.38
CA MET A 325 -5.03 -9.19 26.20
C MET A 325 -5.15 -10.16 27.40
N THR A 326 -4.31 -10.03 28.44
CA THR A 326 -4.32 -10.93 29.60
C THR A 326 -5.21 -10.40 30.72
N ASP A 327 -5.69 -11.33 31.56
CA ASP A 327 -6.46 -10.99 32.77
C ASP A 327 -5.64 -10.15 33.77
N GLU A 328 -4.31 -10.30 33.78
CA GLU A 328 -3.39 -9.49 34.59
C GLU A 328 -3.40 -8.00 34.19
N ALA A 329 -3.41 -7.72 32.88
CA ALA A 329 -3.52 -6.35 32.39
C ALA A 329 -4.93 -5.75 32.61
N VAL A 330 -5.96 -6.60 32.62
CA VAL A 330 -7.33 -6.22 33.00
C VAL A 330 -7.40 -5.83 34.47
N GLU A 331 -6.83 -6.63 35.38
CA GLU A 331 -6.73 -6.32 36.81
C GLU A 331 -5.99 -5.00 37.07
N GLY A 332 -4.84 -4.78 36.41
CA GLY A 332 -4.10 -3.52 36.53
C GLY A 332 -4.88 -2.29 36.07
N ARG A 333 -5.71 -2.43 35.02
CA ARG A 333 -6.63 -1.38 34.56
C ARG A 333 -7.74 -1.12 35.58
N ASP A 334 -8.37 -2.18 36.06
CA ASP A 334 -9.57 -2.07 36.91
C ASP A 334 -9.22 -1.59 38.31
N ALA A 335 -8.14 -2.08 38.92
CA ALA A 335 -7.62 -1.58 40.19
C ALA A 335 -7.32 -0.06 40.14
N PHE A 336 -6.74 0.43 39.04
CA PHE A 336 -6.49 1.87 38.83
C PHE A 336 -7.78 2.69 38.72
N LEU A 337 -8.78 2.20 37.97
CA LEU A 337 -10.08 2.87 37.82
C LEU A 337 -10.89 2.88 39.12
N GLU A 338 -10.85 1.76 39.87
CA GLU A 338 -11.53 1.56 41.14
C GLU A 338 -10.80 2.19 42.34
N LYS A 339 -9.55 2.63 42.14
CA LYS A 339 -8.67 3.24 43.15
C LYS A 339 -8.37 2.32 44.34
N ARG A 340 -8.12 1.05 44.05
CA ARG A 340 -7.66 0.04 45.01
C ARG A 340 -6.27 -0.46 44.62
N ASP A 341 -5.61 -1.12 45.56
CA ASP A 341 -4.41 -1.89 45.23
C ASP A 341 -4.81 -3.11 44.35
N PRO A 342 -3.98 -3.48 43.36
CA PRO A 342 -4.21 -4.67 42.54
C PRO A 342 -3.82 -5.96 43.27
N ASP A 343 -4.56 -7.04 43.01
CA ASP A 343 -4.28 -8.39 43.51
C ASP A 343 -3.63 -9.25 42.42
N TRP A 344 -2.31 -9.44 42.53
CA TRP A 344 -1.54 -10.25 41.60
C TRP A 344 -1.50 -11.75 41.94
N SER A 345 -2.15 -12.19 43.02
CA SER A 345 -1.96 -13.55 43.58
C SER A 345 -2.39 -14.69 42.65
N ALA A 346 -3.25 -14.41 41.66
CA ALA A 346 -3.69 -15.37 40.65
C ALA A 346 -2.70 -15.53 39.46
N HIS A 347 -1.68 -14.68 39.35
CA HIS A 347 -0.78 -14.63 38.20
C HIS A 347 0.61 -15.20 38.56
N PRO A 348 0.99 -16.38 38.05
CA PRO A 348 2.25 -17.03 38.42
C PRO A 348 3.46 -16.38 37.72
N TYR A 349 4.60 -16.35 38.42
CA TYR A 349 5.88 -15.97 37.82
C TYR A 349 6.39 -17.08 36.88
N TYR A 350 6.06 -16.97 35.59
CA TYR A 350 6.54 -17.87 34.53
C TYR A 350 8.07 -17.79 34.37
N PHE A 351 8.68 -18.88 33.86
CA PHE A 351 10.12 -19.06 33.65
C PHE A 351 10.44 -19.78 32.34
#